data_AF-A0A1I7S0M5-F1
#
_entry.id   AF-A0A1I7S0M5-F1
#
_cell.length_a   1.000
_cell.length_b   1.000
_cell.length_c   1.000
_cell.angle_alpha   90.00
_cell.angle_beta   90.00
_cell.angle_gamma   90.00
#
_symmetry.space_group_name_H-M   'P 1'
#
loop_
_entity.id
_entity.type
_entity.pdbx_description
1 polymer ?
#
loop_
_entity_poly.entity_id
_entity_poly.type
_entity_poly.pdbx_seq_one_letter_code
_entity_poly.pdbx_strand_id
1 'polypeptide(L)'
;MLHQSTHWVYLANSVFGQHFIPFYKCFEMDFVLAAGATISALATLYVGIDRLIGVAFPVTYKQLNRVAYVGGLFLVSLVYAGFVVYLGYEHTMSEFRDEPVLCRIIDSFGGKSRDAWFLMCIAVNLLDVIVYVTVWILLKRRTAANDSMRRVFKSLIVMMFTVVLGWMLNAFVVAVVLPHIPIERWFYYESYFGILINVASSGNVVILYCLSGEYRATFREMFNLPDKPSKAAPVSTVGPASQMEGWKTTD
;
A
#
# COMPACT_ATOMS: atom_id res chain seq x y z
N MET A 1 4.63 -2.23 -5.13
CA MET A 1 5.20 -2.31 -6.49
C MET A 1 5.35 -3.75 -6.96
N LEU A 2 5.87 -4.68 -6.14
CA LEU A 2 5.97 -6.11 -6.51
C LEU A 2 4.64 -6.75 -6.93
N HIS A 3 3.53 -6.42 -6.26
CA HIS A 3 2.19 -6.84 -6.69
C HIS A 3 1.85 -6.43 -8.13
N GLN A 4 2.30 -5.25 -8.59
CA GLN A 4 2.01 -4.80 -9.95
C GLN A 4 2.90 -5.49 -10.98
N SER A 5 4.04 -6.04 -10.55
CA SER A 5 5.02 -6.66 -11.43
C SER A 5 4.56 -8.02 -11.98
N THR A 6 3.66 -8.73 -11.31
CA THR A 6 3.03 -9.97 -11.81
C THR A 6 2.25 -9.75 -13.12
N HIS A 7 1.69 -8.56 -13.32
CA HIS A 7 0.96 -8.25 -14.56
C HIS A 7 1.86 -8.22 -15.81
N TRP A 8 3.19 -8.11 -15.66
CA TRP A 8 4.10 -8.18 -16.79
C TRP A 8 4.15 -9.56 -17.42
N VAL A 9 4.03 -10.63 -16.63
CA VAL A 9 4.01 -12.02 -17.11
C VAL A 9 2.74 -12.27 -17.94
N TYR A 10 1.59 -11.86 -17.40
CA TYR A 10 0.31 -11.86 -18.13
C TYR A 10 0.38 -11.07 -19.45
N LEU A 11 0.96 -9.86 -19.41
CA LEU A 11 1.08 -9.02 -20.59
C LEU A 11 1.97 -9.66 -21.66
N ALA A 12 3.13 -10.20 -21.26
CA ALA A 12 4.03 -10.88 -22.19
C ALA A 12 3.33 -12.05 -22.88
N ASN A 13 2.69 -12.94 -22.11
CA ASN A 13 1.96 -14.09 -22.66
C ASN A 13 0.84 -13.67 -23.62
N SER A 14 0.11 -12.60 -23.28
CA SER A 14 -0.95 -12.04 -24.13
C SER A 14 -0.41 -11.48 -25.46
N VAL A 15 0.74 -10.80 -25.43
CA VAL A 15 1.37 -10.22 -26.64
C VAL A 15 1.90 -11.31 -27.57
N PHE A 16 2.41 -12.42 -27.02
CA PHE A 16 2.89 -13.56 -27.81
C PHE A 16 1.78 -14.53 -28.25
N GLY A 17 0.50 -14.20 -28.00
CA GLY A 17 -0.64 -15.02 -28.41
C GLY A 17 -0.84 -16.30 -27.59
N GLN A 18 -0.15 -16.44 -26.46
CA GLN A 18 -0.30 -17.54 -25.52
C GLN A 18 -1.32 -17.17 -24.44
N HIS A 19 -2.60 -17.21 -24.77
CA HIS A 19 -3.68 -16.82 -23.84
C HIS A 19 -3.90 -17.83 -22.70
N PHE A 20 -3.68 -19.11 -22.94
CA PHE A 20 -3.83 -20.16 -21.92
C PHE A 20 -2.54 -20.95 -21.82
N ILE A 21 -1.97 -20.99 -20.62
CA ILE A 21 -0.81 -21.82 -20.30
C ILE A 21 -1.16 -22.80 -19.18
N PRO A 22 -0.49 -23.96 -19.09
CA PRO A 22 -0.67 -24.87 -17.97
C PRO A 22 -0.34 -24.20 -16.64
N PHE A 23 -1.12 -24.48 -15.59
CA PHE A 23 -0.94 -23.89 -14.26
C PHE A 23 0.49 -24.02 -13.73
N TYR A 24 1.15 -25.17 -13.86
CA TYR A 24 2.52 -25.32 -13.34
C TYR A 24 3.52 -24.33 -13.96
N LYS A 25 3.39 -24.03 -15.26
CA LYS A 25 4.25 -23.04 -15.93
C LYS A 25 3.98 -21.64 -15.40
N CYS A 26 2.71 -21.32 -15.18
CA CYS A 26 2.35 -20.05 -14.59
C CYS A 26 2.94 -19.90 -13.18
N PHE A 27 2.77 -20.92 -12.34
CA PHE A 27 3.30 -20.95 -10.99
C PHE A 27 4.81 -20.74 -10.95
N GLU A 28 5.58 -21.39 -11.84
CA GLU A 28 7.04 -21.20 -11.92
C GLU A 28 7.43 -19.79 -12.36
N MET A 29 6.74 -19.22 -13.35
CA MET A 29 7.01 -17.85 -13.84
C MET A 29 6.69 -16.78 -12.79
N ASP A 30 5.58 -16.95 -12.07
CA ASP A 30 5.10 -15.98 -11.09
C ASP A 30 5.60 -16.25 -9.67
N PHE A 31 6.30 -17.35 -9.39
CA PHE A 31 6.71 -17.77 -8.04
C PHE A 31 7.25 -16.62 -7.16
N VAL A 32 8.26 -15.91 -7.66
CA VAL A 32 8.91 -14.80 -6.92
C VAL A 32 7.96 -13.61 -6.79
N LEU A 33 7.18 -13.33 -7.82
CA LEU A 33 6.28 -12.18 -7.87
C LEU A 33 5.03 -12.40 -6.99
N ALA A 34 4.54 -13.63 -6.91
CA ALA A 34 3.45 -14.08 -6.04
C ALA A 34 3.86 -14.01 -4.56
N ALA A 35 5.07 -14.46 -4.22
CA ALA A 35 5.64 -14.27 -2.89
C ALA A 35 5.78 -12.77 -2.56
N GLY A 36 6.34 -11.99 -3.48
CA GLY A 36 6.48 -10.55 -3.34
C GLY A 36 5.15 -9.81 -3.19
N ALA A 37 4.10 -10.26 -3.86
CA ALA A 37 2.76 -9.70 -3.73
C ALA A 37 2.13 -9.98 -2.36
N THR A 38 2.33 -11.19 -1.83
CA THR A 38 1.88 -11.56 -0.48
C THR A 38 2.58 -10.71 0.58
N ILE A 39 3.91 -10.56 0.47
CA ILE A 39 4.68 -9.69 1.35
C ILE A 39 4.21 -8.24 1.24
N SER A 40 3.94 -7.76 0.01
CA SER A 40 3.46 -6.41 -0.23
C SER A 40 2.08 -6.15 0.37
N ALA A 41 1.19 -7.14 0.36
CA ALA A 41 -0.15 -7.03 0.95
C ALA A 41 -0.07 -6.92 2.48
N LEU A 42 0.78 -7.71 3.13
CA LEU A 42 0.99 -7.60 4.58
C LEU A 42 1.71 -6.28 4.96
N ALA A 43 2.62 -5.81 4.10
CA ALA A 43 3.32 -4.56 4.34
C ALA A 43 2.38 -3.34 4.38
N THR A 44 1.24 -3.34 3.67
CA THR A 44 0.29 -2.21 3.76
C THR A 44 -0.30 -2.09 5.16
N LEU A 45 -0.64 -3.22 5.79
CA LEU A 45 -1.09 -3.25 7.19
C LEU A 45 -0.01 -2.75 8.14
N TYR A 46 1.23 -3.17 7.93
CA TYR A 46 2.35 -2.75 8.76
C TYR A 46 2.61 -1.25 8.69
N VAL A 47 2.48 -0.66 7.50
CA VAL A 47 2.51 0.81 7.35
C VAL A 47 1.35 1.47 8.12
N GLY A 48 0.16 0.86 8.11
CA GLY A 48 -0.96 1.33 8.92
C GLY A 48 -0.65 1.31 10.42
N ILE A 49 -0.15 0.17 10.92
CA ILE A 49 0.23 -0.01 12.33
C ILE A 49 1.34 0.97 12.74
N ASP A 50 2.35 1.16 11.90
CA ASP A 50 3.43 2.12 12.13
C ASP A 50 2.88 3.55 12.35
N ARG A 51 1.93 3.98 11.51
CA ARG A 51 1.24 5.27 11.67
C ARG A 51 0.44 5.34 12.98
N LEU A 52 -0.22 4.26 13.37
CA LEU A 52 -0.95 4.19 14.63
C LEU A 52 -0.02 4.32 15.83
N ILE A 53 1.08 3.58 15.86
CA ILE A 53 2.04 3.65 16.97
C ILE A 53 2.67 5.05 17.04
N GLY A 54 3.04 5.64 15.89
CA GLY A 54 3.61 6.99 15.84
C GLY A 54 2.67 8.08 16.38
N VAL A 55 1.36 7.96 16.15
CA VAL A 55 0.36 8.94 16.61
C VAL A 55 -0.13 8.66 18.04
N ALA A 56 -0.29 7.39 18.41
CA ALA A 56 -0.78 7.00 19.72
C ALA A 56 0.31 7.14 20.80
N PHE A 57 1.55 6.71 20.50
CA PHE A 57 2.66 6.58 21.43
C PHE A 57 3.97 7.17 20.88
N PRO A 58 4.05 8.50 20.67
CA PRO A 58 5.20 9.13 20.04
C PRO A 58 6.52 8.97 20.81
N VAL A 59 6.47 8.83 22.14
CA VAL A 59 7.67 8.65 22.99
C VAL A 59 8.22 7.22 22.84
N THR A 60 7.36 6.21 22.98
CA THR A 60 7.72 4.80 22.81
C THR A 60 8.21 4.51 21.40
N TYR A 61 7.58 5.12 20.39
CA TYR A 61 7.99 4.96 18.99
C TYR A 61 9.43 5.42 18.73
N LYS A 62 9.88 6.50 19.40
CA LYS A 62 11.26 7.01 19.27
C LYS A 62 12.31 6.08 19.89
N GLN A 63 11.93 5.31 20.91
CA GLN A 63 12.82 4.38 21.61
C GLN A 63 12.83 2.97 20.98
N LEU A 64 11.97 2.73 20.00
CA LEU A 64 11.84 1.43 19.36
C LEU A 64 13.06 1.11 18.48
N ASN A 65 13.62 -0.09 18.63
CA ASN A 65 14.66 -0.58 17.73
C ASN A 65 14.05 -0.87 16.35
N ARG A 66 14.28 0.04 15.40
CA ARG A 66 13.74 -0.01 14.04
C ARG A 66 14.13 -1.29 13.30
N VAL A 67 15.36 -1.77 13.49
CA VAL A 67 15.87 -2.95 12.77
C VAL A 67 15.17 -4.21 13.26
N ALA A 68 15.06 -4.39 14.58
CA ALA A 68 14.38 -5.54 15.16
C ALA A 68 12.87 -5.53 14.82
N TYR A 69 12.24 -4.34 14.86
CA TYR A 69 10.82 -4.17 14.53
C TYR A 69 10.53 -4.51 13.06
N VAL A 70 11.23 -3.87 12.12
CA VAL A 70 11.02 -4.10 10.69
C VAL A 70 11.44 -5.52 10.30
N GLY A 71 12.55 -6.02 10.86
CA GLY A 71 13.02 -7.38 10.63
C GLY A 71 12.01 -8.44 11.10
N GLY A 72 11.40 -8.24 12.27
CA GLY A 72 10.35 -9.12 12.78
C GLY A 72 9.10 -9.13 11.89
N LEU A 73 8.62 -7.97 11.47
CA LEU A 73 7.48 -7.85 10.56
C LEU A 73 7.78 -8.50 9.20
N PHE A 74 8.97 -8.27 8.67
CA PHE A 74 9.39 -8.89 7.41
C PHE A 74 9.49 -10.41 7.53
N LEU A 75 9.99 -10.93 8.65
CA LEU A 75 10.04 -12.37 8.92
C LEU A 75 8.64 -12.99 8.96
N VAL A 76 7.67 -12.34 9.61
CA VAL A 76 6.27 -12.79 9.62
C VAL A 76 5.71 -12.83 8.20
N SER A 77 5.96 -11.79 7.39
CA SER A 77 5.56 -11.78 5.98
C SER A 77 6.20 -12.89 5.16
N LEU A 78 7.49 -13.18 5.38
CA LEU A 78 8.20 -14.26 4.69
C LEU A 78 7.64 -15.63 5.05
N VAL A 79 7.38 -15.88 6.33
CA VAL A 79 6.79 -17.15 6.79
C VAL A 79 5.41 -17.36 6.15
N TYR A 80 4.57 -16.33 6.16
CA TYR A 80 3.23 -16.41 5.55
C TYR A 80 3.30 -16.55 4.03
N ALA A 81 4.17 -15.81 3.36
CA ALA A 81 4.39 -15.95 1.92
C ALA A 81 4.88 -17.36 1.56
N GLY A 82 5.80 -17.93 2.35
CA GLY A 82 6.24 -19.31 2.19
C GLY A 82 5.11 -20.32 2.37
N PHE A 83 4.21 -20.10 3.33
CA PHE A 83 3.02 -20.93 3.52
C PHE A 83 2.07 -20.91 2.32
N VAL A 84 1.75 -19.72 1.78
CA VAL A 84 0.88 -19.60 0.60
C VAL A 84 1.55 -20.25 -0.62
N VAL A 85 2.83 -20.00 -0.84
CA VAL A 85 3.60 -20.61 -1.94
C VAL A 85 3.66 -22.13 -1.82
N TYR A 86 3.82 -22.67 -0.62
CA TYR A 86 3.78 -24.11 -0.36
C TYR A 86 2.43 -24.72 -0.78
N LEU A 87 1.31 -24.08 -0.41
CA LEU A 87 -0.02 -24.54 -0.82
C LEU A 87 -0.19 -24.47 -2.35
N GLY A 88 0.36 -23.45 -3.01
CA GLY A 88 0.35 -23.35 -4.47
C GLY A 88 1.17 -24.46 -5.12
N TYR A 89 2.31 -24.82 -4.54
CA TYR A 89 3.13 -25.93 -4.99
C TYR A 89 2.41 -27.28 -4.84
N GLU A 90 1.71 -27.53 -3.73
CA GLU A 90 0.88 -28.73 -3.57
C GLU A 90 -0.19 -28.83 -4.68
N HIS A 91 -0.76 -27.71 -5.10
CA HIS A 91 -1.71 -27.68 -6.23
C HIS A 91 -1.06 -28.08 -7.56
N THR A 92 0.21 -27.72 -7.81
CA THR A 92 0.94 -28.16 -9.01
C THR A 92 1.18 -29.68 -9.06
N MET A 93 1.18 -30.35 -7.90
CA MET A 93 1.38 -31.80 -7.78
C MET A 93 0.07 -32.59 -7.81
N SER A 94 -1.07 -31.89 -7.88
CA SER A 94 -2.39 -32.49 -7.97
C SER A 94 -2.80 -32.80 -9.42
N GLU A 95 -4.00 -33.36 -9.59
CA GLU A 95 -4.60 -33.61 -10.90
C GLU A 95 -4.87 -32.32 -11.72
N PHE A 96 -4.85 -31.16 -11.07
CA PHE A 96 -5.08 -29.85 -11.69
C PHE A 96 -3.80 -29.21 -12.29
N ARG A 97 -2.68 -29.94 -12.34
CA ARG A 97 -1.39 -29.45 -12.85
C ARG A 97 -1.45 -28.75 -14.21
N ASP A 98 -2.22 -29.32 -15.13
CA ASP A 98 -2.33 -28.89 -16.53
C ASP A 98 -3.59 -28.04 -16.81
N GLU A 99 -4.25 -27.56 -15.76
CA GLU A 99 -5.43 -26.69 -15.94
C GLU A 99 -5.04 -25.41 -16.70
N PRO A 100 -5.82 -25.00 -17.72
CA PRO A 100 -5.48 -23.84 -18.53
C PRO A 100 -5.77 -22.56 -17.74
N VAL A 101 -4.73 -21.77 -17.49
CA VAL A 101 -4.83 -20.48 -16.81
C VAL A 101 -4.30 -19.34 -17.68
N LEU A 102 -4.83 -18.15 -17.45
CA LEU A 102 -4.40 -16.91 -18.11
C LEU A 102 -3.08 -16.37 -17.52
N CYS A 103 -2.66 -16.91 -16.39
CA CYS A 103 -1.50 -16.48 -15.64
C CYS A 103 -1.53 -15.02 -15.19
N ARG A 104 -2.63 -14.66 -14.54
CA ARG A 104 -2.68 -13.46 -13.68
C ARG A 104 -2.21 -13.85 -12.28
N ILE A 105 -1.85 -12.87 -11.47
CA ILE A 105 -1.43 -13.09 -10.07
C ILE A 105 -2.34 -14.04 -9.28
N ILE A 106 -3.66 -13.90 -9.40
CA ILE A 106 -4.61 -14.76 -8.70
C ILE A 106 -4.62 -16.18 -9.27
N ASP A 107 -4.41 -16.31 -10.57
CA ASP A 107 -4.38 -17.60 -11.25
C ASP A 107 -3.10 -18.40 -10.92
N SER A 108 -2.04 -17.74 -10.41
CA SER A 108 -0.86 -18.41 -9.87
C SER A 108 -1.10 -19.07 -8.50
N PHE A 109 -2.19 -18.71 -7.82
CA PHE A 109 -2.61 -19.34 -6.57
C PHE A 109 -3.69 -20.37 -6.88
N GLY A 110 -3.33 -21.66 -6.82
CA GLY A 110 -4.25 -22.76 -7.08
C GLY A 110 -5.01 -23.21 -5.83
N GLY A 111 -6.27 -23.62 -5.99
CA GLY A 111 -7.09 -24.26 -4.95
C GLY A 111 -7.00 -23.59 -3.57
N LYS A 112 -6.53 -24.34 -2.56
CA LYS A 112 -6.39 -23.87 -1.17
C LYS A 112 -5.48 -22.63 -1.01
N SER A 113 -4.49 -22.48 -1.89
CA SER A 113 -3.61 -21.31 -1.88
C SER A 113 -4.39 -20.02 -2.20
N ARG A 114 -5.32 -20.10 -3.15
CA ARG A 114 -6.19 -18.98 -3.53
C ARG A 114 -7.04 -18.55 -2.34
N ASP A 115 -7.70 -19.51 -1.70
CA ASP A 115 -8.60 -19.24 -0.59
C ASP A 115 -7.87 -18.62 0.60
N ALA A 116 -6.70 -19.18 0.97
CA ALA A 116 -5.88 -18.65 2.05
C ALA A 116 -5.43 -17.20 1.78
N TRP A 117 -4.96 -16.93 0.55
CA TRP A 117 -4.52 -15.60 0.15
C TRP A 117 -5.68 -14.59 0.13
N PHE A 118 -6.83 -14.96 -0.43
CA PHE A 118 -8.01 -14.10 -0.44
C PHE A 118 -8.52 -13.79 0.97
N LEU A 119 -8.57 -14.80 1.85
CA LEU A 119 -8.98 -14.61 3.23
C LEU A 119 -8.04 -13.66 3.97
N MET A 120 -6.72 -13.78 3.74
CA MET A 120 -5.75 -12.83 4.27
C MET A 120 -5.96 -11.43 3.73
N CYS A 121 -6.20 -11.25 2.43
CA CYS A 121 -6.50 -9.95 1.86
C CYS A 121 -7.74 -9.31 2.51
N ILE A 122 -8.81 -10.08 2.74
CA ILE A 122 -10.01 -9.59 3.43
C ILE A 122 -9.66 -9.17 4.87
N ALA A 123 -8.97 -10.03 5.62
CA ALA A 123 -8.59 -9.75 7.01
C ALA A 123 -7.70 -8.50 7.12
N VAL A 124 -6.69 -8.38 6.27
CA VAL A 124 -5.79 -7.22 6.20
C VAL A 124 -6.57 -5.94 5.90
N ASN A 125 -7.47 -5.96 4.90
CA ASN A 125 -8.26 -4.78 4.56
C ASN A 125 -9.20 -4.34 5.69
N LEU A 126 -9.82 -5.29 6.41
CA LEU A 126 -10.65 -4.98 7.58
C LEU A 126 -9.83 -4.38 8.73
N LEU A 127 -8.65 -4.94 9.00
CA LEU A 127 -7.73 -4.42 10.01
C LEU A 127 -7.22 -3.01 9.63
N ASP A 128 -6.91 -2.79 8.36
CA ASP A 128 -6.52 -1.49 7.83
C ASP A 128 -7.60 -0.43 8.09
N VAL A 129 -8.88 -0.75 7.82
CA VAL A 129 -10.00 0.15 8.15
C VAL A 129 -10.01 0.52 9.63
N ILE A 130 -9.88 -0.45 10.53
CA ILE A 130 -9.88 -0.22 11.99
C ILE A 130 -8.71 0.68 12.39
N VAL A 131 -7.51 0.36 11.93
CA VAL A 131 -6.28 1.11 12.20
C VAL A 131 -6.43 2.55 11.71
N TYR A 132 -6.93 2.75 10.49
CA TYR A 132 -7.07 4.08 9.90
C TYR A 132 -8.16 4.93 10.57
N VAL A 133 -9.30 4.34 10.93
CA VAL A 133 -10.33 5.04 11.72
C VAL A 133 -9.76 5.48 13.07
N THR A 134 -8.97 4.62 13.71
CA THR A 134 -8.33 4.94 15.00
C THR A 134 -7.33 6.08 14.87
N VAL A 135 -6.45 6.02 13.86
CA VAL A 135 -5.50 7.10 13.54
C VAL A 135 -6.24 8.42 13.29
N TRP A 136 -7.31 8.40 12.50
CA TRP A 136 -8.12 9.59 12.21
C TRP A 136 -8.71 10.22 13.48
N ILE A 137 -9.29 9.41 14.37
CA ILE A 137 -9.87 9.89 15.63
C ILE A 137 -8.78 10.49 16.53
N LEU A 138 -7.67 9.78 16.73
CA LEU A 138 -6.56 10.25 17.56
C LEU A 138 -5.95 11.54 17.01
N LEU A 139 -5.79 11.61 15.69
CA LEU A 139 -5.26 12.77 15.00
C LEU A 139 -6.20 13.96 15.13
N LYS A 140 -7.52 13.78 14.93
CA LYS A 140 -8.51 14.84 15.10
C LYS A 140 -8.50 15.40 16.53
N ARG A 141 -8.21 14.56 17.52
CA ARG A 141 -8.08 14.97 18.93
C ARG A 141 -6.75 15.69 19.24
N ARG A 142 -5.64 15.31 18.60
CA ARG A 142 -4.30 15.87 18.89
C ARG A 142 -3.84 17.02 17.98
N THR A 143 -4.37 17.13 16.76
CA THR A 143 -3.83 18.01 15.70
C THR A 143 -4.57 19.34 15.57
N ALA A 144 -5.38 19.70 16.56
CA ALA A 144 -5.97 21.04 16.66
C ALA A 144 -4.90 22.17 16.78
N ALA A 145 -3.61 21.82 16.90
CA ALA A 145 -2.51 22.74 17.21
C ALA A 145 -1.43 22.91 16.12
N ASN A 146 -1.39 22.15 15.00
CA ASN A 146 -0.29 22.28 14.03
C ASN A 146 -0.66 21.97 12.56
N ASP A 147 -0.65 22.99 11.70
CA ASP A 147 -1.10 22.93 10.29
C ASP A 147 -0.19 22.14 9.35
N SER A 148 1.11 22.06 9.64
CA SER A 148 2.08 21.28 8.84
C SER A 148 1.77 19.77 8.92
N MET A 149 1.63 19.24 10.14
CA MET A 149 1.24 17.85 10.37
C MET A 149 -0.09 17.52 9.68
N ARG A 150 -1.08 18.41 9.79
CA ARG A 150 -2.42 18.22 9.20
C ARG A 150 -2.37 17.95 7.69
N ARG A 151 -1.44 18.57 6.95
CA ARG A 151 -1.33 18.41 5.49
C ARG A 151 -0.74 17.05 5.10
N VAL A 152 0.35 16.63 5.75
CA VAL A 152 0.96 15.31 5.53
C VAL A 152 -0.06 14.22 5.87
N PHE A 153 -0.75 14.32 7.01
CA PHE A 153 -1.77 13.34 7.38
C PHE A 153 -2.98 13.33 6.45
N LYS A 154 -3.46 14.49 5.96
CA LYS A 154 -4.54 14.55 4.97
C LYS A 154 -4.18 13.78 3.70
N SER A 155 -2.93 13.89 3.23
CA SER A 155 -2.47 13.11 2.07
C SER A 155 -2.51 11.60 2.32
N LEU A 156 -2.12 11.19 3.53
CA LEU A 156 -2.08 9.79 3.94
C LEU A 156 -3.50 9.22 3.99
N ILE A 157 -4.46 9.95 4.54
CA ILE A 157 -5.87 9.54 4.61
C ILE A 157 -6.47 9.38 3.22
N VAL A 158 -6.19 10.30 2.30
CA VAL A 158 -6.68 10.19 0.92
C VAL A 158 -6.15 8.93 0.25
N MET A 159 -4.84 8.64 0.37
CA MET A 159 -4.27 7.39 -0.13
C MET A 159 -4.93 6.15 0.49
N MET A 160 -5.11 6.16 1.80
CA MET A 160 -5.72 5.05 2.54
C MET A 160 -7.15 4.77 2.05
N PHE A 161 -7.99 5.81 1.91
CA PHE A 161 -9.35 5.67 1.39
C PHE A 161 -9.35 5.13 -0.03
N THR A 162 -8.48 5.63 -0.90
CA THR A 162 -8.39 5.15 -2.29
C THR A 162 -8.03 3.67 -2.35
N VAL A 163 -7.06 3.22 -1.55
CA VAL A 163 -6.62 1.81 -1.51
C VAL A 163 -7.72 0.91 -0.93
N VAL A 164 -8.28 1.25 0.23
CA VAL A 164 -9.34 0.45 0.87
C VAL A 164 -10.56 0.36 -0.03
N LEU A 165 -11.01 1.47 -0.63
CA LEU A 165 -12.16 1.46 -1.54
C LEU A 165 -11.90 0.59 -2.77
N GLY A 166 -10.68 0.64 -3.35
CA GLY A 166 -10.31 -0.22 -4.47
C GLY A 166 -10.39 -1.71 -4.11
N TRP A 167 -9.79 -2.12 -2.99
CA TRP A 167 -9.80 -3.51 -2.54
C TRP A 167 -11.18 -4.00 -2.09
N MET A 168 -11.93 -3.19 -1.34
CA MET A 168 -13.28 -3.54 -0.89
C MET A 168 -14.26 -3.63 -2.05
N LEU A 169 -14.17 -2.74 -3.03
CA LEU A 169 -15.02 -2.80 -4.22
C LEU A 169 -14.76 -4.09 -5.02
N ASN A 170 -13.48 -4.46 -5.19
CA ASN A 170 -13.14 -5.71 -5.84
C ASN A 170 -13.60 -6.94 -5.04
N ALA A 171 -13.39 -6.94 -3.73
CA ALA A 171 -13.87 -8.02 -2.86
C ALA A 171 -15.39 -8.17 -2.92
N PHE A 172 -16.13 -7.05 -2.95
CA PHE A 172 -17.58 -7.05 -3.15
C PHE A 172 -17.98 -7.65 -4.50
N VAL A 173 -17.28 -7.28 -5.57
CA VAL A 173 -17.55 -7.85 -6.90
C VAL A 173 -17.32 -9.35 -6.91
N VAL A 174 -16.18 -9.81 -6.37
CA VAL A 174 -15.84 -11.24 -6.34
C VAL A 174 -16.80 -12.05 -5.46
N ALA A 175 -17.13 -11.56 -4.27
CA ALA A 175 -17.91 -12.31 -3.30
C ALA A 175 -19.43 -12.23 -3.51
N VAL A 176 -19.94 -11.11 -4.04
CA VAL A 176 -21.39 -10.84 -4.13
C VAL A 176 -21.86 -10.78 -5.58
N VAL A 177 -21.11 -10.14 -6.47
CA VAL A 177 -21.58 -9.89 -7.85
C VAL A 177 -21.33 -11.10 -8.76
N LEU A 178 -20.12 -11.67 -8.74
CA LEU A 178 -19.76 -12.80 -9.61
C LEU A 178 -20.68 -14.03 -9.47
N PRO A 179 -21.10 -14.46 -8.27
CA PRO A 179 -22.01 -15.60 -8.12
C PRO A 179 -23.34 -15.46 -8.86
N HIS A 180 -23.76 -14.22 -9.18
CA HIS A 180 -25.00 -13.93 -9.89
C HIS A 180 -24.81 -13.73 -11.41
N ILE A 181 -23.58 -13.81 -11.90
CA ILE A 181 -23.22 -13.61 -13.31
C ILE A 181 -22.81 -14.96 -13.92
N PRO A 182 -23.11 -15.23 -15.21
CA PRO A 182 -22.58 -16.41 -15.90
C PRO A 182 -21.05 -16.49 -15.86
N ILE A 183 -20.51 -17.68 -15.62
CA ILE A 183 -19.06 -17.94 -15.44
C ILE A 183 -18.23 -17.41 -16.62
N GLU A 184 -18.75 -17.54 -17.85
CA GLU A 184 -18.12 -17.01 -19.07
C GLU A 184 -17.84 -15.50 -19.05
N ARG A 185 -18.53 -14.75 -18.18
CA ARG A 185 -18.33 -13.29 -18.04
C ARG A 185 -17.49 -12.92 -16.82
N TRP A 186 -17.20 -13.85 -15.91
CA TRP A 186 -16.48 -13.55 -14.67
C TRP A 186 -15.15 -12.87 -14.94
N PHE A 187 -14.44 -13.32 -15.98
CA PHE A 187 -13.17 -12.75 -16.40
C PHE A 187 -13.26 -11.24 -16.66
N TYR A 188 -14.28 -10.77 -17.38
CA TYR A 188 -14.43 -9.35 -17.72
C TYR A 188 -14.65 -8.51 -16.47
N TYR A 189 -15.53 -8.96 -15.57
CA TYR A 189 -15.84 -8.25 -14.34
C TYR A 189 -14.64 -8.23 -13.37
N GLU A 190 -13.98 -9.36 -13.13
CA GLU A 190 -12.75 -9.40 -12.34
C GLU A 190 -11.67 -8.47 -12.90
N SER A 191 -11.51 -8.44 -14.22
CA SER A 191 -10.48 -7.63 -14.86
C SER A 191 -10.78 -6.12 -14.78
N TYR A 192 -12.03 -5.70 -15.03
CA TYR A 192 -12.40 -4.28 -14.95
C TYR A 192 -12.26 -3.72 -13.53
N PHE A 193 -12.70 -4.46 -12.52
CA PHE A 193 -12.59 -4.02 -11.13
C PHE A 193 -11.17 -4.21 -10.56
N GLY A 194 -10.42 -5.19 -11.07
CA GLY A 194 -8.99 -5.33 -10.79
C GLY A 194 -8.16 -4.13 -11.24
N ILE A 195 -8.49 -3.50 -12.38
CA ILE A 195 -7.83 -2.27 -12.84
C ILE A 195 -7.96 -1.15 -11.79
N LEU A 196 -9.11 -1.02 -11.13
CA LEU A 196 -9.30 0.01 -10.10
C LEU A 196 -8.37 -0.18 -8.90
N ILE A 197 -8.14 -1.43 -8.47
CA ILE A 197 -7.15 -1.73 -7.41
C ILE A 197 -5.75 -1.32 -7.86
N ASN A 198 -5.40 -1.59 -9.12
CA ASN A 198 -4.08 -1.29 -9.65
C ASN A 198 -3.84 0.21 -9.77
N VAL A 199 -4.84 0.98 -10.19
CA VAL A 199 -4.81 2.45 -10.20
C VAL A 199 -4.72 2.99 -8.77
N ALA A 200 -5.50 2.45 -7.83
CA ALA A 200 -5.43 2.85 -6.43
C ALA A 200 -4.04 2.59 -5.81
N SER A 201 -3.45 1.44 -6.13
CA SER A 201 -2.14 1.04 -5.60
C SER A 201 -0.97 1.85 -6.19
N SER A 202 -1.04 2.17 -7.49
CA SER A 202 -0.02 2.98 -8.19
C SER A 202 -0.17 4.49 -7.93
N GLY A 203 -1.40 4.97 -7.70
CA GLY A 203 -1.72 6.38 -7.45
C GLY A 203 -1.09 6.95 -6.18
N ASN A 204 -0.66 6.10 -5.24
CA ASN A 204 -0.04 6.54 -3.98
C ASN A 204 1.16 7.48 -4.19
N VAL A 205 2.01 7.23 -5.19
CA VAL A 205 3.16 8.10 -5.49
C VAL A 205 2.71 9.50 -5.95
N VAL A 206 1.69 9.55 -6.81
CA VAL A 206 1.11 10.80 -7.32
C VAL A 206 0.46 11.58 -6.17
N ILE A 207 -0.27 10.89 -5.30
CA ILE A 207 -0.93 11.50 -4.15
C ILE A 207 0.11 12.08 -3.17
N LEU A 208 1.19 11.34 -2.88
CA LEU A 208 2.31 11.83 -2.06
C LEU A 208 2.93 13.11 -2.63
N TYR A 209 3.23 13.12 -3.94
CA TYR A 209 3.83 14.28 -4.61
C TYR A 209 2.90 15.50 -4.62
N CYS A 210 1.60 15.30 -4.83
CA CYS A 210 0.64 16.39 -4.92
C CYS A 210 0.27 16.99 -3.56
N LEU A 211 0.16 16.16 -2.52
CA LEU A 211 -0.44 16.56 -1.24
C LEU A 211 0.59 16.76 -0.11
N SER A 212 1.82 16.24 -0.22
CA SER A 212 2.86 16.45 0.78
C SER A 212 3.98 17.36 0.26
N GLY A 213 4.19 18.49 0.96
CA GLY A 213 5.24 19.44 0.61
C GLY A 213 6.65 18.86 0.77
N GLU A 214 6.86 18.06 1.81
CA GLU A 214 8.15 17.43 2.13
C GLU A 214 8.51 16.37 1.09
N TYR A 215 7.61 15.43 0.79
CA TYR A 215 7.86 14.42 -0.24
C TYR A 215 8.13 15.06 -1.60
N ARG A 216 7.36 16.10 -1.96
CA ARG A 216 7.57 16.83 -3.21
C ARG A 216 8.94 17.50 -3.29
N ALA A 217 9.46 18.04 -2.18
CA ALA A 217 10.80 18.62 -2.13
C ALA A 217 11.85 17.53 -2.38
N THR A 218 11.76 16.40 -1.69
CA THR A 218 12.67 15.25 -1.89
C THR A 218 12.58 14.68 -3.31
N PHE A 219 11.38 14.59 -3.91
CA PHE A 219 11.23 14.17 -5.30
C PHE A 219 11.91 15.15 -6.26
N ARG A 220 11.80 16.47 -6.03
CA ARG A 220 12.47 17.47 -6.85
C ARG A 220 13.99 17.43 -6.71
N GLU A 221 14.49 17.21 -5.50
CA GLU A 221 15.90 16.98 -5.23
C GLU A 221 16.43 15.75 -5.98
N MET A 222 15.73 14.61 -5.89
CA MET A 222 16.10 13.39 -6.63
C MET A 222 16.14 13.59 -8.16
N PHE A 223 15.34 14.52 -8.70
CA PHE A 223 15.29 14.83 -10.12
C PHE A 223 16.03 16.12 -10.51
N ASN A 224 16.80 16.75 -9.60
CA ASN A 224 17.47 18.03 -9.81
C ASN A 224 16.56 19.15 -10.38
N LEU A 225 15.30 19.15 -9.99
CA LEU A 225 14.32 20.15 -10.43
C LEU A 225 14.36 21.38 -9.49
N PRO A 226 14.26 22.62 -10.03
CA PRO A 226 14.24 23.81 -9.20
C PRO A 226 13.04 23.81 -8.24
N ASP A 227 13.28 24.24 -7.01
CA ASP A 227 12.25 24.36 -5.99
C ASP A 227 11.15 25.31 -6.42
N LYS A 228 9.89 24.89 -6.21
CA LYS A 228 8.76 25.81 -6.39
C LYS A 228 8.82 26.82 -5.24
N PRO A 229 8.72 28.15 -5.47
CA PRO A 229 8.73 29.11 -4.38
C PRO A 229 7.66 28.73 -3.36
N SER A 230 8.10 28.42 -2.15
CA SER A 230 7.23 28.10 -1.03
C SER A 230 6.29 29.29 -0.83
N LYS A 231 4.98 29.06 -0.78
CA LYS A 231 4.06 30.08 -0.27
C LYS A 231 4.48 30.31 1.17
N ALA A 232 5.17 31.44 1.39
CA ALA A 232 5.70 31.85 2.67
C ALA A 232 4.63 31.62 3.76
N ALA A 233 5.02 30.93 4.82
CA ALA A 233 4.29 31.03 6.08
C ALA A 233 4.20 32.53 6.41
N PRO A 234 3.05 33.03 6.91
CA PRO A 234 2.98 34.42 7.34
C PRO A 234 4.01 34.58 8.45
N VAL A 235 5.04 35.38 8.18
CA VAL A 235 5.94 35.90 9.19
C VAL A 235 5.03 36.63 10.18
N SER A 236 4.91 36.09 11.40
CA SER A 236 4.27 36.79 12.49
C SER A 236 5.15 38.01 12.81
N THR A 237 4.82 39.15 12.21
CA THR A 237 5.32 40.44 12.63
C THR A 237 4.73 40.73 14.01
N VAL A 238 5.47 40.35 15.06
CA VAL A 238 5.30 40.96 16.38
C VAL A 238 6.28 42.11 16.47
N GLY A 239 5.79 43.31 16.23
CA GLY A 239 6.22 44.51 16.95
C GLY A 239 4.96 45.11 17.59
N PRO A 240 5.05 46.07 18.53
CA PRO A 240 6.23 46.80 19.01
C PRO A 240 6.33 46.89 20.55
N ALA A 241 7.47 47.38 21.09
CA ALA A 241 7.53 48.35 22.20
C ALA A 241 8.97 48.56 22.70
N SER A 242 9.46 49.79 22.51
CA SER A 242 10.29 50.60 23.42
C SER A 242 11.01 49.93 24.60
N GLN A 243 12.34 50.06 24.66
CA GLN A 243 13.04 50.62 25.82
C GLN A 243 14.30 51.40 25.39
N MET A 244 14.38 52.61 25.93
CA MET A 244 15.52 53.54 25.95
C MET A 244 16.56 53.09 26.99
N GLU A 245 17.76 53.71 26.90
CA GLU A 245 18.87 53.75 27.89
C GLU A 245 19.70 52.46 28.00
N GLY A 246 21.04 52.44 27.93
CA GLY A 246 22.05 53.50 27.97
C GLY A 246 23.24 52.93 28.76
N TRP A 247 24.44 52.82 28.17
CA TRP A 247 25.74 53.04 28.82
C TRP A 247 26.89 52.89 27.80
N LYS A 248 27.62 53.97 27.53
CA LYS A 248 28.99 53.94 27.01
C LYS A 248 29.91 54.40 28.13
N THR A 249 30.95 53.63 28.41
CA THR A 249 32.13 53.96 29.22
C THR A 249 33.33 53.46 28.40
N THR A 250 34.18 54.35 27.86
CA THR A 250 35.50 54.76 28.40
C THR A 250 36.44 53.56 28.55
N ASP A 251 37.61 53.48 27.94
CA ASP A 251 38.61 54.48 27.51
C ASP A 251 39.33 54.06 26.22
#